data_AF-A0A350MLY1-F1
#
_entry.id   AF-A0A350MLY1-F1
#
_cell.length_a   1.000
_cell.length_b   1.000
_cell.length_c   1.000
_cell.angle_alpha   90.00
_cell.angle_beta   90.00
_cell.angle_gamma   90.00
#
_symmetry.space_group_name_H-M   'P 1'
#
loop_
_entity.id
_entity.type
_entity.pdbx_description
1 polymer ?
#
loop_
_entity_poly.entity_id
_entity_poly.type
_entity_poly.pdbx_seq_one_letter_code
_entity_poly.pdbx_strand_id
1 'polypeptide(L)'
;MKLQHSLVLLFVAIILAVNISSCEEETVQRPVKQYKVKYEVSNHLKKKSNFYIRYFNPKYDNIVAEYYDTINEWTKEFQAKTFDHLYIEAFTVKDSALFEIKIYVDDQQVARDIDSCPGPMVCDTNRIKISFVLQ
;
A
#
# COMPACT_ATOMS: atom_id res chain seq x y z
N MET A 1 22.32 -49.83 -43.24
CA MET A 1 21.18 -49.39 -42.39
C MET A 1 21.57 -48.61 -41.12
N LYS A 2 22.81 -48.65 -40.60
CA LYS A 2 23.21 -47.92 -39.36
C LYS A 2 23.31 -46.38 -39.52
N LEU A 3 23.67 -45.88 -40.70
CA LEU A 3 23.90 -44.45 -40.94
C LEU A 3 22.62 -43.61 -40.92
N GLN A 4 21.50 -44.15 -41.43
CA GLN A 4 20.20 -43.46 -41.46
C GLN A 4 19.60 -43.26 -40.06
N HIS A 5 19.76 -44.24 -39.17
CA HIS A 5 19.26 -44.15 -37.79
C HIS A 5 20.04 -43.11 -36.97
N SER A 6 21.35 -42.96 -37.23
CA SER A 6 22.20 -41.97 -36.57
C SER A 6 21.85 -40.53 -36.94
N LEU A 7 21.43 -40.29 -38.20
CA LEU A 7 20.99 -38.98 -38.68
C LEU A 7 19.65 -38.58 -38.09
N VAL A 8 18.72 -39.53 -37.96
CA VAL A 8 17.40 -39.30 -37.35
C VAL A 8 17.52 -38.96 -35.86
N LEU A 9 18.39 -39.67 -35.12
CA LEU A 9 18.67 -39.38 -33.71
C LEU A 9 19.25 -37.97 -33.51
N LEU A 10 20.16 -37.55 -34.39
CA LEU A 10 20.74 -36.20 -34.32
C LEU A 10 19.67 -35.12 -34.57
N PHE A 11 18.77 -35.36 -35.52
CA PHE A 11 17.68 -34.43 -35.86
C PHE A 11 16.68 -34.26 -34.71
N VAL A 12 16.32 -35.36 -34.05
CA VAL A 12 15.41 -35.34 -32.89
C VAL A 12 16.05 -34.61 -31.71
N ALA A 13 17.36 -34.79 -31.47
CA ALA A 13 18.08 -34.09 -30.40
C ALA A 13 18.14 -32.57 -30.63
N ILE A 14 18.33 -32.14 -31.88
CA ILE A 14 18.33 -30.72 -32.24
C ILE A 14 16.94 -30.11 -32.05
N ILE A 15 15.88 -30.80 -32.47
CA ILE A 15 14.50 -30.32 -32.27
C ILE A 15 14.18 -30.21 -30.78
N LEU A 16 14.56 -31.19 -29.95
CA LEU A 16 14.37 -31.10 -28.50
C LEU A 16 15.12 -29.91 -27.89
N ALA A 17 16.38 -29.68 -28.28
CA ALA A 17 17.18 -28.58 -27.76
C ALA A 17 16.57 -27.21 -28.11
N VAL A 18 16.04 -27.04 -29.32
CA VAL A 18 15.41 -25.78 -29.78
C VAL A 18 14.11 -25.49 -29.01
N ASN A 19 13.32 -26.52 -28.68
CA ASN A 19 12.07 -26.38 -27.92
C ASN A 19 12.31 -26.08 -26.42
N ILE A 20 13.45 -26.49 -25.85
CA ILE A 20 13.80 -26.17 -24.45
C ILE A 20 14.32 -24.73 -24.36
N SER A 21 15.05 -24.24 -25.38
CA SER A 21 15.55 -22.86 -25.41
C SER A 21 14.49 -21.80 -25.73
N SER A 22 13.32 -22.17 -26.27
CA SER A 22 12.23 -21.21 -26.56
C SER A 22 11.29 -20.98 -25.38
N CYS A 23 11.59 -21.55 -24.21
CA CYS A 23 10.92 -21.24 -22.95
C CYS A 23 11.69 -20.12 -22.22
N GLU A 24 12.01 -19.04 -22.94
CA GLU A 24 12.22 -17.77 -22.26
C GLU A 24 10.83 -17.30 -21.83
N GLU A 25 10.45 -17.61 -20.60
CA GLU A 25 9.46 -16.79 -19.93
C GLU A 25 10.03 -15.37 -19.97
N GLU A 26 9.43 -14.52 -20.81
CA GLU A 26 9.55 -13.07 -20.72
C GLU A 26 9.09 -12.69 -19.32
N THR A 27 9.98 -12.79 -18.35
CA THR A 27 9.82 -12.17 -17.06
C THR A 27 9.93 -10.69 -17.34
N VAL A 28 8.77 -10.07 -17.63
CA VAL A 28 8.62 -8.62 -17.67
C VAL A 28 8.99 -8.13 -16.27
N GLN A 29 10.28 -7.91 -16.03
CA GLN A 29 10.80 -7.30 -14.81
C GLN A 29 10.37 -5.85 -14.87
N ARG A 30 9.14 -5.58 -14.42
CA ARG A 30 8.69 -4.20 -14.20
C ARG A 30 9.66 -3.59 -13.20
N PRO A 31 10.23 -2.41 -13.48
CA PRO A 31 11.16 -1.78 -12.56
C PRO A 31 10.45 -1.57 -11.21
N VAL A 32 10.99 -2.19 -10.15
CA VAL A 32 10.49 -2.04 -8.80
C VAL A 32 11.27 -0.90 -8.14
N LYS A 33 10.63 0.26 -7.98
CA LYS A 33 11.19 1.37 -7.21
C LYS A 33 10.81 1.22 -5.74
N GLN A 34 11.71 1.63 -4.84
CA GLN A 34 11.40 1.79 -3.41
C GLN A 34 11.03 3.24 -3.12
N TYR A 35 10.09 3.42 -2.19
CA TYR A 35 9.51 4.69 -1.82
C TYR A 35 9.51 4.86 -0.31
N LYS A 36 9.84 6.07 0.15
CA LYS A 36 9.61 6.47 1.54
C LYS A 36 8.15 6.90 1.67
N VAL A 37 7.38 6.18 2.49
CA VAL A 37 5.98 6.50 2.75
C VAL A 37 5.82 7.06 4.15
N LYS A 38 5.04 8.14 4.28
CA LYS A 38 4.58 8.67 5.56
C LYS A 38 3.06 8.77 5.57
N TYR A 39 2.42 8.16 6.56
CA TYR A 39 1.05 8.47 6.92
C TYR A 39 1.02 9.52 8.02
N GLU A 40 0.05 10.42 7.96
CA GLU A 40 -0.14 11.51 8.91
C GLU A 40 -1.62 11.66 9.23
N VAL A 41 -1.95 11.79 10.51
CA VAL A 41 -3.27 12.19 11.00
C VAL A 41 -3.09 13.44 11.85
N SER A 42 -3.73 14.54 11.46
CA SER A 42 -3.67 15.80 12.19
C SER A 42 -5.04 16.14 12.75
N ASN A 43 -5.12 16.37 14.06
CA ASN A 43 -6.33 16.82 14.73
C ASN A 43 -6.22 18.32 15.01
N HIS A 44 -7.14 19.08 14.45
CA HIS A 44 -7.24 20.53 14.58
C HIS A 44 -8.17 20.94 15.73
N LEU A 45 -8.88 19.98 16.33
CA LEU A 45 -9.69 20.23 17.50
C LEU A 45 -8.82 20.16 18.76
N LYS A 46 -8.67 21.28 19.48
CA LYS A 46 -7.94 21.36 20.75
C LYS A 46 -8.72 20.75 21.94
N LYS A 47 -9.33 19.59 21.73
CA LYS A 47 -10.16 18.85 22.71
C LYS A 47 -9.90 17.36 22.56
N LYS A 48 -10.18 16.60 23.63
CA LYS A 48 -10.25 15.13 23.59
C LYS A 48 -11.33 14.67 22.59
N SER A 49 -10.96 13.74 21.71
CA SER A 49 -11.83 13.26 20.62
C SER A 49 -11.73 11.75 20.34
N ASN A 50 -11.00 10.96 21.14
CA ASN A 50 -10.88 9.50 21.06
C ASN A 50 -10.67 8.97 19.63
N PHE A 51 -9.42 8.98 19.18
CA PHE A 51 -9.04 8.58 17.84
C PHE A 51 -8.80 7.07 17.73
N TYR A 52 -9.36 6.51 16.67
CA TYR A 52 -9.04 5.19 16.17
C TYR A 52 -8.37 5.34 14.81
N ILE A 53 -7.12 4.88 14.70
CA ILE A 53 -6.34 4.95 13.47
C ILE A 53 -6.11 3.53 12.97
N ARG A 54 -6.45 3.27 11.72
CA ARG A 54 -6.24 1.99 11.05
C ARG A 54 -5.39 2.21 9.81
N TYR A 55 -4.38 1.38 9.62
CA TYR A 55 -3.49 1.50 8.46
C TYR A 55 -2.94 0.16 8.04
N PHE A 56 -2.55 0.05 6.78
CA PHE A 56 -1.86 -1.13 6.27
C PHE A 56 -0.39 -1.11 6.65
N ASN A 57 0.12 -2.19 7.25
CA ASN A 57 1.51 -2.36 7.61
C ASN A 57 2.19 -3.34 6.64
N PRO A 58 3.05 -2.84 5.72
CA PRO A 58 3.65 -3.68 4.70
C PRO A 58 4.67 -4.68 5.26
N LYS A 59 5.18 -4.47 6.49
CA LYS A 59 6.13 -5.41 7.11
C LYS A 59 5.48 -6.76 7.43
N TYR A 60 4.19 -6.76 7.77
CA TYR A 60 3.45 -7.96 8.20
C TYR A 60 2.24 -8.25 7.32
N ASP A 61 2.06 -7.51 6.22
CA ASP A 61 0.95 -7.64 5.27
C ASP A 61 -0.43 -7.67 5.96
N ASN A 62 -0.64 -6.75 6.90
CA ASN A 62 -1.86 -6.71 7.70
C ASN A 62 -2.35 -5.29 7.98
N ILE A 63 -3.61 -5.17 8.39
CA ILE A 63 -4.17 -3.91 8.91
C ILE A 63 -3.90 -3.85 10.41
N VAL A 64 -3.24 -2.78 10.84
CA VAL A 64 -3.01 -2.44 12.25
C VAL A 64 -4.09 -1.45 12.68
N ALA A 65 -4.54 -1.57 13.93
CA ALA A 65 -5.48 -0.64 14.55
C ALA A 65 -4.88 -0.12 15.86
N GLU A 66 -4.89 1.20 16.04
CA GLU A 66 -4.36 1.88 17.22
C GLU A 66 -5.41 2.84 17.78
N TYR A 67 -5.43 2.98 19.11
CA TYR A 67 -6.36 3.85 19.84
C TYR A 67 -5.59 4.91 20.62
N TYR A 68 -6.11 6.13 20.59
CA TYR A 68 -5.57 7.28 21.28
C TYR A 68 -6.69 8.11 21.89
N ASP A 69 -6.56 8.45 23.18
CA ASP A 69 -7.51 9.36 23.85
C ASP A 69 -7.62 10.70 23.13
N THR A 70 -6.49 11.22 22.67
CA THR A 70 -6.39 12.41 21.81
C THR A 70 -5.06 12.37 21.07
N ILE A 71 -5.00 13.06 19.95
CA ILE A 71 -3.77 13.33 19.21
C ILE A 71 -3.77 14.82 18.85
N ASN A 72 -2.59 15.39 18.69
CA ASN A 72 -2.41 16.62 17.90
C ASN A 72 -2.00 16.21 16.48
N GLU A 73 -0.97 15.36 16.41
CA GLU A 73 -0.46 14.75 15.21
C GLU A 73 -0.07 13.31 15.53
N TRP A 74 -0.34 12.40 14.59
CA TRP A 74 0.16 11.04 14.58
C TRP A 74 0.81 10.78 13.23
N THR A 75 1.96 10.11 13.22
CA THR A 75 2.67 9.77 11.99
C THR A 75 3.17 8.34 12.00
N LYS A 76 3.20 7.72 10.81
CA LYS A 76 3.84 6.43 10.59
C LYS A 76 4.68 6.46 9.32
N GLU A 77 5.97 6.16 9.47
CA GLU A 77 6.90 6.05 8.35
C GLU A 77 7.30 4.61 8.09
N PHE A 78 7.41 4.24 6.81
CA PHE A 78 7.86 2.93 6.36
C PHE A 78 8.35 2.98 4.90
N GLN A 79 9.02 1.91 4.48
CA GLN A 79 9.42 1.72 3.09
C GLN A 79 8.37 0.85 2.39
N ALA A 80 8.04 1.21 1.16
CA ALA A 80 7.14 0.47 0.28
C ALA A 80 7.72 0.41 -1.13
N LYS A 81 7.16 -0.44 -1.99
CA LYS A 81 7.63 -0.63 -3.37
C LYS A 81 6.52 -0.38 -4.39
N THR A 82 6.91 -0.21 -5.64
CA THR A 82 5.99 -0.15 -6.78
C THR A 82 4.91 -1.24 -6.69
N PHE A 83 3.66 -0.85 -6.96
CA PHE A 83 2.43 -1.63 -6.83
C PHE A 83 1.94 -1.94 -5.41
N ASP A 84 2.66 -1.55 -4.35
CA ASP A 84 2.10 -1.68 -3.00
C ASP A 84 0.87 -0.76 -2.86
N HIS A 85 -0.14 -1.28 -2.18
CA HIS A 85 -1.36 -0.56 -1.86
C HIS A 85 -1.24 0.10 -0.49
N LEU A 86 -1.25 1.42 -0.47
CA LEU A 86 -1.25 2.24 0.73
C LEU A 86 -2.69 2.44 1.21
N TYR A 87 -2.91 2.36 2.52
CA TYR A 87 -4.21 2.55 3.15
C TYR A 87 -4.07 3.15 4.54
N ILE A 88 -4.84 4.20 4.80
CA ILE A 88 -5.06 4.76 6.12
C ILE A 88 -6.52 5.18 6.30
N GLU A 89 -7.05 4.93 7.49
CA GLU A 89 -8.35 5.34 7.97
C GLU A 89 -8.19 5.93 9.37
N ALA A 90 -8.90 7.03 9.64
CA ALA A 90 -9.04 7.58 10.98
C ALA A 90 -10.50 7.86 11.27
N PHE A 91 -10.93 7.56 12.49
CA PHE A 91 -12.29 7.83 12.92
C PHE A 91 -12.38 8.14 14.42
N THR A 92 -13.44 8.85 14.79
CA THR A 92 -13.85 9.10 16.16
C THR A 92 -15.28 8.61 16.34
N VAL A 93 -15.63 8.15 17.54
CA VAL A 93 -16.96 7.60 17.84
C VAL A 93 -17.60 8.46 18.91
N LYS A 94 -18.79 9.01 18.62
CA LYS A 94 -19.53 9.87 19.55
C LYS A 94 -18.67 11.01 20.12
N ASP A 95 -17.85 11.62 19.27
CA ASP A 95 -16.99 12.73 19.63
C ASP A 95 -16.96 13.78 18.52
N SER A 96 -16.93 15.06 18.92
CA SER A 96 -16.60 16.13 18.00
C SER A 96 -15.15 15.99 17.57
N ALA A 97 -14.89 16.08 16.28
CA ALA A 97 -13.55 15.99 15.73
C ALA A 97 -13.42 16.87 14.50
N LEU A 98 -12.25 17.48 14.33
CA LEU A 98 -11.86 18.18 13.12
C LEU A 98 -10.46 17.68 12.80
N PHE A 99 -10.36 16.78 11.83
CA PHE A 99 -9.09 16.11 11.56
C PHE A 99 -8.94 15.78 10.09
N GLU A 100 -7.70 15.58 9.69
CA GLU A 100 -7.33 15.20 8.33
C GLU A 100 -6.38 14.01 8.37
N ILE A 101 -6.39 13.24 7.27
CA ILE A 101 -5.41 12.20 7.02
C ILE A 101 -4.67 12.50 5.71
N LYS A 102 -3.38 12.20 5.67
CA LYS A 102 -2.52 12.40 4.49
C LYS A 102 -1.62 11.20 4.26
N ILE A 103 -1.31 10.97 2.98
CA ILE A 103 -0.25 10.05 2.54
C ILE A 103 0.80 10.90 1.81
N TYR A 104 2.05 10.72 2.22
CA TYR A 104 3.23 11.25 1.53
C TYR A 104 4.05 10.10 0.95
N VAL A 105 4.58 10.30 -0.25
CA VAL A 105 5.49 9.40 -0.97
C VAL A 105 6.69 10.22 -1.41
N ASP A 106 7.89 9.82 -0.99
CA ASP A 106 9.13 10.57 -1.22
C ASP A 106 9.00 12.05 -0.80
N ASP A 107 8.41 12.27 0.39
CA ASP A 107 8.10 13.58 1.00
C ASP A 107 7.09 14.46 0.23
N GLN A 108 6.52 13.97 -0.88
CA GLN A 108 5.43 14.62 -1.62
C GLN A 108 4.06 14.10 -1.14
N GLN A 109 3.13 15.01 -0.82
CA GLN A 109 1.74 14.62 -0.52
C GLN A 109 1.06 14.08 -1.79
N VAL A 110 0.60 12.83 -1.75
CA VAL A 110 -0.08 12.17 -2.88
C VAL A 110 -1.58 11.97 -2.65
N ALA A 111 -2.02 11.94 -1.39
CA ALA A 111 -3.42 11.81 -1.03
C ALA A 111 -3.73 12.55 0.28
N ARG A 112 -4.95 13.07 0.38
CA ARG A 112 -5.44 13.79 1.56
C ARG A 112 -6.95 13.74 1.62
N ASP A 113 -7.50 13.61 2.82
CA ASP A 113 -8.92 13.77 3.11
C ASP A 113 -9.12 14.48 4.46
N ILE A 114 -10.26 15.14 4.64
CA ILE A 114 -10.61 15.88 5.87
C ILE A 114 -12.02 15.51 6.29
N ASP A 115 -12.20 15.31 7.59
CA ASP A 115 -13.52 15.25 8.21
C ASP A 115 -13.68 16.39 9.20
N SER A 116 -14.89 16.91 9.28
CA SER A 116 -15.25 17.95 10.24
C SER A 116 -16.62 17.69 10.83
N CYS A 117 -16.67 17.56 12.16
CA CYS A 117 -17.88 17.76 12.95
C CYS A 117 -17.68 19.01 13.83
N PRO A 118 -17.88 20.23 13.27
CA PRO A 118 -17.71 21.47 14.00
C PRO A 118 -18.97 21.85 14.79
N GLY A 119 -18.84 22.08 16.10
CA GLY A 119 -19.90 22.66 16.95
C GLY A 119 -20.53 21.69 17.95
N PRO A 120 -21.47 22.14 18.80
CA PRO A 120 -21.86 21.44 20.04
C PRO A 120 -22.56 20.09 19.83
N MET A 121 -22.80 19.71 18.58
CA MET A 121 -23.33 18.40 18.22
C MET A 121 -22.21 17.37 18.22
N VAL A 122 -22.39 16.35 19.04
CA VAL A 122 -21.60 15.13 18.98
C VAL A 122 -22.06 14.37 17.74
N CYS A 123 -21.16 14.16 16.77
CA CYS A 123 -21.45 13.29 15.64
C CYS A 123 -21.35 11.82 16.05
N ASP A 124 -22.25 10.98 15.53
CA ASP A 124 -22.29 9.56 15.87
C ASP A 124 -20.95 8.88 15.54
N THR A 125 -20.43 9.11 14.33
CA THR A 125 -19.12 8.66 13.91
C THR A 125 -18.59 9.56 12.79
N ASN A 126 -17.41 10.13 13.00
CA ASN A 126 -16.63 10.79 11.96
C ASN A 126 -15.60 9.81 11.45
N ARG A 127 -15.50 9.61 10.13
CA ARG A 127 -14.62 8.60 9.53
C ARG A 127 -14.19 9.05 8.14
N ILE A 128 -12.88 9.11 7.95
CA ILE A 128 -12.25 9.30 6.65
C ILE A 128 -11.25 8.19 6.38
N LYS A 129 -11.11 7.84 5.10
CA LYS A 129 -10.20 6.80 4.63
C LYS A 129 -9.64 7.18 3.27
N ILE A 130 -8.34 6.99 3.09
CA ILE A 130 -7.67 7.19 1.81
C ILE A 130 -6.82 5.98 1.47
N SER A 131 -6.77 5.69 0.17
CA SER A 131 -5.93 4.66 -0.40
C SER A 131 -5.14 5.23 -1.57
N PHE A 132 -3.93 4.71 -1.79
CA PHE A 132 -3.08 5.10 -2.92
C PHE A 132 -2.26 3.90 -3.39
N VAL A 133 -2.10 3.71 -4.69
CA VAL A 133 -1.27 2.62 -5.24
C VAL A 133 0.02 3.22 -5.79
N LEU A 134 1.16 2.68 -5.34
CA LEU A 134 2.47 3.10 -5.83
C LEU A 134 2.67 2.68 -7.29
N GLN A 135 3.22 3.59 -8.10
CA GLN A 135 3.47 3.37 -9.53
C GLN A 135 4.90 2.91 -9.82
#